data_AF-A0A2E9ZIM1-F1
#
_entry.id   AF-A0A2E9ZIM1-F1
#
_cell.length_a   1.000
_cell.length_b   1.000
_cell.length_c   1.000
_cell.angle_alpha   90.00
_cell.angle_beta   90.00
_cell.angle_gamma   90.00
#
_symmetry.space_group_name_H-M   'P 1'
#
loop_
_entity.id
_entity.type
_entity.pdbx_description
1 polymer ?
#
loop_
_entity_poly.entity_id
_entity_poly.type
_entity_poly.pdbx_seq_one_letter_code
_entity_poly.pdbx_strand_id
1 'polypeptide(L)'
;MIGVSFLGILQIWIMYSTMVMGFVWQPLLRDSIIPFIIGIQEFMLITLISEQFSALWLYVLGSLFVIANWVSHNSLRRARLDPEDAAFFSTIEPATLEDFGPAIGIVSSLVMFGIMIDLTGNQSWIPLGAIAFVNIVLLIQIVASRHLWRNLMGLQGVE
;
A
#
# COMPACT_ATOMS: atom_id res chain seq x y z
N MET A 1 -4.92 -14.14 9.94
CA MET A 1 -4.02 -13.75 8.83
C MET A 1 -4.72 -13.77 7.48
N ILE A 2 -5.56 -14.76 7.16
CA ILE A 2 -6.31 -14.85 5.87
C ILE A 2 -7.01 -13.55 5.47
N GLY A 3 -7.89 -13.01 6.33
CA GLY A 3 -8.61 -11.78 6.01
C GLY A 3 -7.69 -10.58 5.76
N VAL A 4 -6.58 -10.49 6.51
CA VAL A 4 -5.59 -9.43 6.33
C VAL A 4 -4.82 -9.58 5.03
N SER A 5 -4.38 -10.80 4.69
CA SER A 5 -3.72 -11.07 3.41
C SER A 5 -4.64 -10.71 2.25
N PHE A 6 -5.92 -11.09 2.32
CA PHE A 6 -6.91 -10.75 1.30
C PHE A 6 -7.10 -9.24 1.16
N LEU A 7 -7.32 -8.52 2.26
CA LEU A 7 -7.48 -7.07 2.25
C LEU A 7 -6.19 -6.35 1.81
N GLY A 8 -5.02 -6.87 2.17
CA GLY A 8 -3.73 -6.34 1.76
C GLY A 8 -3.52 -6.44 0.25
N ILE A 9 -3.77 -7.62 -0.32
CA ILE A 9 -3.76 -7.84 -1.78
C ILE A 9 -4.77 -6.90 -2.45
N LEU A 10 -6.01 -6.88 -1.96
CA LEU A 10 -7.07 -6.04 -2.51
C LEU A 10 -6.68 -4.55 -2.51
N GLN A 11 -6.05 -4.06 -1.44
CA GLN A 11 -5.57 -2.68 -1.35
C GLN A 11 -4.51 -2.35 -2.41
N ILE A 12 -3.61 -3.29 -2.73
CA ILE A 12 -2.65 -3.10 -3.83
C ILE A 12 -3.34 -3.01 -5.17
N TRP A 13 -4.33 -3.84 -5.42
CA TRP A 13 -5.14 -3.77 -6.64
C TRP A 13 -5.95 -2.47 -6.73
N ILE A 14 -6.54 -2.00 -5.64
CA ILE A 14 -7.21 -0.68 -5.59
C ILE A 14 -6.22 0.44 -5.91
N MET A 15 -5.03 0.42 -5.31
CA MET A 15 -4.00 1.43 -5.59
C MET A 15 -3.60 1.40 -7.06
N TYR A 16 -3.27 0.22 -7.59
CA TYR A 16 -2.83 0.05 -8.97
C TYR A 16 -3.91 0.50 -9.97
N SER A 17 -5.14 0.03 -9.78
CA SER A 17 -6.30 0.39 -10.62
C SER A 17 -6.59 1.89 -10.59
N THR A 18 -6.50 2.52 -9.41
CA THR A 18 -6.66 3.98 -9.26
C THR A 18 -5.63 4.74 -10.07
N MET A 19 -4.38 4.28 -10.06
CA MET A 19 -3.32 4.92 -10.84
C MET A 19 -3.56 4.75 -12.34
N VAL A 20 -3.72 3.50 -12.81
CA VAL A 20 -3.84 3.16 -14.25
C VAL A 20 -5.06 3.76 -14.93
N MET A 21 -6.19 3.85 -14.24
CA MET A 21 -7.41 4.44 -14.80
C MET A 21 -7.53 5.94 -14.52
N GLY A 22 -6.85 6.45 -13.49
CA GLY A 22 -7.02 7.82 -13.03
C GLY A 22 -6.05 8.82 -13.65
N PHE A 23 -4.90 8.37 -14.16
CA PHE A 23 -3.81 9.25 -14.58
C PHE A 23 -3.12 8.78 -15.85
N VAL A 24 -2.53 9.73 -16.56
CA VAL A 24 -1.64 9.46 -17.70
C VAL A 24 -0.20 9.68 -17.27
N TRP A 25 0.64 8.65 -17.41
CA TRP A 25 2.07 8.81 -17.14
C TRP A 25 2.90 7.90 -18.04
N GLN A 26 4.13 8.32 -18.29
CA GLN A 26 5.08 7.51 -19.01
C GLN A 26 5.77 6.49 -18.07
N PRO A 27 5.57 5.18 -18.26
CA PRO A 27 6.28 4.16 -17.48
C PRO A 27 7.75 4.12 -17.89
N LEU A 28 8.60 3.80 -16.92
CA LEU A 28 10.01 3.53 -17.13
C LEU A 28 10.22 2.03 -17.27
N LEU A 29 11.27 1.59 -17.96
CA LEU A 29 11.58 0.15 -18.10
C LEU A 29 11.69 -0.56 -16.74
N ARG A 30 12.19 0.13 -15.71
CA ARG A 30 12.28 -0.40 -14.34
C ARG A 30 10.92 -0.68 -13.71
N ASP A 31 9.87 0.03 -14.14
CA ASP A 31 8.51 -0.15 -13.61
C ASP A 31 7.93 -1.50 -14.05
N SER A 32 8.44 -2.09 -15.14
CA SER A 32 8.05 -3.43 -15.59
C SER A 32 8.46 -4.52 -14.60
N ILE A 33 9.44 -4.27 -13.72
CA ILE A 33 9.90 -5.25 -12.71
C ILE A 33 9.01 -5.22 -11.47
N ILE A 34 8.41 -4.06 -11.16
CA ILE A 34 7.62 -3.84 -9.94
C ILE A 34 6.47 -4.85 -9.79
N PRO A 35 5.65 -5.16 -10.82
CA PRO A 35 4.60 -6.17 -10.70
C PRO A 35 5.11 -7.55 -10.28
N PHE A 36 6.32 -7.94 -10.70
CA PHE A 36 6.90 -9.22 -10.30
C PHE A 36 7.31 -9.23 -8.83
N ILE A 37 7.91 -8.12 -8.35
CA ILE A 37 8.27 -7.99 -6.94
C ILE A 37 7.02 -8.04 -6.06
N ILE A 38 6.00 -7.25 -6.41
CA ILE A 38 4.71 -7.25 -5.71
C ILE A 38 4.09 -8.65 -5.74
N GLY A 39 4.03 -9.29 -6.90
CA GLY A 39 3.46 -10.65 -7.03
C GLY A 39 4.19 -11.66 -6.15
N ILE A 40 5.53 -11.65 -6.11
CA ILE A 40 6.30 -12.52 -5.21
C ILE A 40 5.93 -12.26 -3.74
N GLN A 41 5.80 -11.00 -3.34
CA GLN A 41 5.41 -10.66 -1.96
C GLN A 41 3.97 -11.10 -1.64
N GLU A 42 3.03 -10.94 -2.57
CA GLU A 42 1.65 -11.43 -2.40
C GLU A 42 1.61 -12.97 -2.27
N PHE A 43 2.38 -13.69 -3.09
CA PHE A 43 2.54 -15.14 -2.95
C PHE A 43 3.14 -15.51 -1.60
N MET A 44 4.19 -14.82 -1.16
CA MET A 44 4.78 -15.03 0.17
C MET A 44 3.77 -14.79 1.30
N LEU A 45 2.90 -13.78 1.21
CA LEU A 45 1.84 -13.54 2.21
C LEU A 45 0.85 -14.72 2.30
N ILE A 46 0.62 -15.42 1.19
CA ILE A 46 -0.23 -16.62 1.16
C ILE A 46 0.52 -17.83 1.70
N THR A 47 1.79 -18.00 1.33
CA THR A 47 2.62 -19.11 1.83
C THR A 47 2.86 -19.03 3.34
N LEU A 48 2.99 -17.82 3.89
CA LEU A 48 3.29 -17.56 5.30
C LEU A 48 2.04 -17.32 6.16
N ILE A 49 0.87 -17.80 5.72
CA ILE A 49 -0.42 -17.51 6.37
C ILE A 49 -0.61 -18.20 7.74
N SER A 50 0.24 -19.19 8.04
CA SER A 50 0.24 -19.92 9.31
C SER A 50 0.80 -19.05 10.44
N GLU A 51 0.23 -19.18 11.64
CA GLU A 51 0.63 -18.43 12.83
C GLU A 51 2.10 -18.65 13.20
N GLN A 52 2.68 -19.81 12.84
CA GLN A 52 4.10 -20.09 13.04
C GLN A 52 5.02 -19.08 12.34
N PHE A 53 4.56 -18.48 11.23
CA PHE A 53 5.34 -17.55 10.42
C PHE A 53 4.90 -16.09 10.60
N SER A 54 4.20 -15.76 11.68
CA SER A 54 3.60 -14.44 11.91
C SER A 54 4.60 -13.28 11.77
N ALA A 55 5.82 -13.43 12.31
CA ALA A 55 6.85 -12.39 12.19
C ALA A 55 7.28 -12.17 10.73
N LEU A 56 7.66 -13.25 10.02
CA LEU A 56 8.02 -13.19 8.60
C LEU A 56 6.88 -12.62 7.75
N TRP A 57 5.64 -13.03 8.02
CA TRP A 57 4.47 -12.52 7.33
C TRP A 57 4.29 -11.01 7.53
N LEU A 58 4.51 -10.48 8.74
CA LEU A 58 4.47 -9.04 9.01
C LEU A 58 5.58 -8.28 8.28
N TYR A 59 6.80 -8.84 8.21
CA TYR A 59 7.89 -8.22 7.46
C TYR A 59 7.60 -8.17 5.97
N VAL A 60 7.05 -9.25 5.40
CA VAL A 60 6.62 -9.27 4.00
C VAL A 60 5.55 -8.21 3.76
N LEU A 61 4.52 -8.14 4.62
CA LEU A 61 3.47 -7.15 4.50
C LEU A 61 4.03 -5.72 4.60
N GLY A 62 4.91 -5.45 5.55
CA GLY A 62 5.59 -4.16 5.68
C GLY A 62 6.40 -3.79 4.44
N SER A 63 7.15 -4.74 3.89
CA SER A 63 7.91 -4.52 2.65
C SER A 63 7.01 -4.23 1.44
N LEU A 64 5.83 -4.84 1.38
CA LEU A 64 4.82 -4.57 0.36
C LEU A 64 4.26 -3.15 0.51
N PHE A 65 3.98 -2.68 1.73
CA PHE A 65 3.59 -1.29 1.98
C PHE A 65 4.68 -0.29 1.55
N VAL A 66 5.95 -0.58 1.81
CA VAL A 66 7.07 0.26 1.36
C VAL A 66 7.07 0.40 -0.16
N ILE A 67 6.99 -0.72 -0.88
CA ILE A 67 7.01 -0.71 -2.35
C ILE A 67 5.78 -0.04 -2.92
N ALA A 68 4.60 -0.32 -2.38
CA ALA A 68 3.35 0.29 -2.82
C ALA A 68 3.38 1.82 -2.71
N ASN A 69 3.80 2.35 -1.55
CA ASN A 69 3.94 3.79 -1.35
C ASN A 69 5.00 4.39 -2.28
N TRP A 70 6.15 3.73 -2.42
CA TRP A 70 7.21 4.17 -3.32
C TRP A 70 6.72 4.26 -4.77
N VAL A 71 6.02 3.25 -5.26
CA VAL A 71 5.52 3.17 -6.63
C VAL A 71 4.43 4.21 -6.85
N SER A 72 3.46 4.31 -5.93
CA SER A 72 2.39 5.32 -5.99
C SER A 72 2.97 6.73 -6.06
N HIS A 73 3.90 7.07 -5.17
CA HIS A 73 4.51 8.40 -5.16
C HIS A 73 5.29 8.72 -6.44
N ASN A 74 6.12 7.78 -6.92
CA ASN A 74 6.88 7.99 -8.16
C ASN A 74 5.99 8.09 -9.40
N SER A 75 4.87 7.37 -9.43
CA SER A 75 3.91 7.47 -10.52
C SER A 75 3.11 8.77 -10.44
N LEU A 76 2.64 9.19 -9.26
CA LEU A 76 1.95 10.49 -9.08
C LEU A 76 2.87 11.68 -9.41
N ARG A 77 4.16 11.59 -9.07
CA ARG A 77 5.14 12.62 -9.41
C ARG A 77 5.30 12.77 -10.92
N ARG A 78 5.19 11.68 -11.68
CA ARG A 78 5.29 11.69 -13.15
C ARG A 78 3.98 12.11 -13.81
N ALA A 79 2.85 11.61 -13.32
CA ALA A 79 1.51 12.02 -13.73
C ALA A 79 1.33 13.54 -13.67
N ARG A 80 1.86 14.18 -12.61
CA ARG A 80 1.85 15.65 -12.46
C ARG A 80 2.54 16.43 -13.58
N LEU A 81 3.44 15.80 -14.33
CA LEU A 81 4.14 16.44 -15.46
C LEU A 81 3.33 16.38 -16.76
N ASP A 82 2.27 15.57 -16.79
CA ASP A 82 1.44 15.39 -17.97
C ASP A 82 0.34 16.48 -18.02
N PRO A 83 0.18 17.20 -19.15
CA PRO A 83 -0.89 18.18 -19.31
C PRO A 83 -2.30 17.62 -19.15
N GLU A 84 -2.53 16.35 -19.46
CA GLU A 84 -3.86 15.71 -19.35
C GLU A 84 -4.32 15.61 -17.88
N ASP A 85 -3.39 15.50 -16.94
CA ASP A 85 -3.68 15.39 -15.51
C ASP A 85 -3.73 16.76 -14.79
N ALA A 86 -3.52 17.87 -15.51
CA ALA A 86 -3.37 19.20 -14.92
C ALA A 86 -4.60 19.65 -14.12
N ALA A 87 -5.81 19.27 -14.55
CA ALA A 87 -7.05 19.60 -13.86
C ALA A 87 -7.05 19.06 -12.41
N PHE A 88 -6.63 17.81 -12.21
CA PHE A 88 -6.53 17.21 -10.88
C PHE A 88 -5.43 17.88 -10.04
N PHE A 89 -4.22 18.01 -10.60
CA PHE A 89 -3.07 18.53 -9.85
C PHE A 89 -3.09 20.04 -9.60
N SER A 90 -3.96 20.80 -10.26
CA SER A 90 -4.17 22.23 -9.98
C SER A 90 -4.67 22.50 -8.55
N THR A 91 -5.32 21.51 -7.93
CA THR A 91 -5.90 21.60 -6.58
C THR A 91 -5.08 20.88 -5.51
N ILE A 92 -3.99 20.21 -5.90
CA ILE A 92 -3.23 19.31 -5.02
C ILE A 92 -1.75 19.67 -5.04
N GLU A 93 -1.23 20.07 -3.89
CA GLU A 93 0.19 20.42 -3.73
C GLU A 93 1.11 19.19 -3.87
N PRO A 94 2.39 19.37 -4.24
CA PRO A 94 3.35 18.27 -4.27
C PRO A 94 3.56 17.71 -2.87
N ALA A 95 3.59 16.38 -2.76
CA ALA A 95 3.83 15.72 -1.49
C ALA A 95 5.21 16.10 -0.91
N THR A 96 5.20 16.40 0.38
CA THR A 96 6.36 16.74 1.21
C THR A 96 6.84 15.51 1.99
N LEU A 97 7.92 15.65 2.76
CA LEU A 97 8.41 14.56 3.62
C LEU A 97 7.42 14.21 4.74
N GLU A 98 6.61 15.17 5.19
CA GLU A 98 5.63 14.97 6.27
C GLU A 98 4.51 14.02 5.84
N ASP A 99 4.16 14.03 4.55
CA ASP A 99 3.12 13.16 3.96
C ASP A 99 3.51 11.67 3.97
N PHE A 100 4.81 11.36 4.14
CA PHE A 100 5.28 9.98 4.32
C PHE A 100 5.16 9.49 5.77
N GLY A 101 4.90 10.38 6.73
CA GLY A 101 4.79 10.07 8.16
C GLY A 101 3.84 8.89 8.46
N PRO A 102 2.60 8.88 7.93
CA PRO A 102 1.69 7.75 8.12
C PRO A 102 2.23 6.42 7.58
N ALA A 103 2.83 6.42 6.40
CA ALA A 103 3.40 5.22 5.79
C ALA A 103 4.58 4.69 6.62
N ILE A 104 5.48 5.58 7.05
CA ILE A 104 6.59 5.24 7.95
C ILE A 104 6.05 4.67 9.26
N GLY A 105 5.06 5.31 9.88
CA GLY A 105 4.45 4.84 11.12
C GLY A 105 3.86 3.43 11.01
N ILE A 106 3.17 3.13 9.91
CA ILE A 106 2.63 1.79 9.63
C ILE A 106 3.76 0.78 9.48
N VAL A 107 4.74 1.04 8.62
CA VAL A 107 5.86 0.12 8.36
C VAL A 107 6.67 -0.13 9.63
N SER A 108 7.01 0.94 10.37
CA SER A 108 7.71 0.82 11.66
C SER A 108 6.91 -0.01 12.67
N SER A 109 5.59 0.17 12.73
CA SER A 109 4.72 -0.63 13.62
C SER A 109 4.73 -2.11 13.24
N LEU A 110 4.64 -2.43 11.94
CA LEU A 110 4.71 -3.81 11.45
C LEU A 110 6.04 -4.48 11.78
N VAL A 111 7.15 -3.76 11.57
CA VAL A 111 8.50 -4.24 11.92
C VAL A 111 8.63 -4.44 13.42
N MET A 112 8.15 -3.50 14.25
CA MET A 112 8.17 -3.66 15.71
C MET A 112 7.37 -4.88 16.17
N PHE A 113 6.18 -5.12 15.62
CA PHE A 113 5.40 -6.33 15.93
C PHE A 113 6.15 -7.60 15.52
N GLY A 114 6.76 -7.62 14.34
CA GLY A 114 7.58 -8.77 13.91
C GLY A 114 8.72 -9.06 14.87
N ILE A 115 9.48 -8.02 15.26
CA ILE A 115 10.60 -8.15 16.21
C ILE A 115 10.11 -8.65 17.57
N MET A 116 8.98 -8.13 18.07
CA MET A 116 8.40 -8.60 19.33
C MET A 116 7.98 -10.07 19.28
N ILE A 117 7.43 -10.53 18.16
CA ILE A 117 7.04 -11.94 17.97
C ILE A 117 8.28 -12.84 17.97
N ASP A 118 9.35 -12.45 17.26
CA ASP A 118 10.60 -13.20 17.22
C ASP A 118 11.24 -13.31 18.61
N LEU A 119 11.26 -12.21 19.38
CA LEU A 119 11.87 -12.17 20.72
C LEU A 119 11.07 -12.94 21.78
N THR A 120 9.74 -12.97 21.67
CA THR A 120 8.86 -13.59 22.68
C THR A 120 8.55 -15.05 22.40
N GLY A 121 9.00 -15.60 21.27
CA GLY A 121 8.74 -16.99 20.89
C GLY A 121 7.29 -17.23 20.47
N ASN A 122 6.69 -16.26 19.77
CA ASN A 122 5.34 -16.35 19.20
C ASN A 122 4.23 -16.57 20.24
N GLN A 123 4.22 -15.79 21.32
CA GLN A 123 3.09 -15.79 22.26
C GLN A 123 1.81 -15.34 21.55
N SER A 124 0.72 -16.11 21.67
CA SER A 124 -0.47 -16.01 20.81
C SER A 124 -1.15 -14.63 20.78
N TRP A 125 -0.99 -13.79 21.80
CA TRP A 125 -1.65 -12.49 21.91
C TRP A 125 -0.99 -11.40 21.04
N ILE A 126 0.33 -11.45 20.80
CA ILE A 126 1.04 -10.43 20.02
C ILE A 126 0.67 -10.50 18.52
N PRO A 127 0.69 -11.68 17.85
CA PRO A 127 0.20 -11.81 16.48
C PRO A 127 -1.26 -11.40 16.32
N LEU A 128 -2.13 -11.72 17.30
CA LEU A 128 -3.53 -11.30 17.28
C LEU A 128 -3.67 -9.77 17.34
N GLY A 129 -2.91 -9.12 18.22
CA GLY A 129 -2.85 -7.65 18.30
C GLY A 129 -2.36 -7.03 17.00
N ALA A 130 -1.31 -7.59 16.39
CA ALA A 130 -0.81 -7.15 15.10
C ALA A 130 -1.88 -7.30 14.00
N ILE A 131 -2.55 -8.45 13.90
CA ILE A 131 -3.63 -8.70 12.95
C ILE A 131 -4.77 -7.68 13.10
N ALA A 132 -5.20 -7.39 14.33
CA ALA A 132 -6.26 -6.42 14.59
C ALA A 132 -5.83 -5.01 14.15
N PHE A 133 -4.60 -4.60 14.50
CA PHE A 133 -4.02 -3.33 14.07
C PHE A 133 -3.98 -3.21 12.54
N VAL A 134 -3.45 -4.22 11.84
CA VAL A 134 -3.33 -4.18 10.38
C VAL A 134 -4.69 -4.11 9.70
N ASN A 135 -5.71 -4.83 10.18
CA ASN A 135 -7.05 -4.72 9.62
C ASN A 135 -7.60 -3.29 9.69
N ILE A 136 -7.43 -2.62 10.83
CA ILE A 136 -7.87 -1.23 11.00
C ILE A 136 -7.14 -0.33 10.00
N VAL A 137 -5.82 -0.47 9.88
CA VAL A 137 -5.01 0.30 8.93
C VAL A 137 -5.47 0.08 7.50
N LEU A 138 -5.69 -1.17 7.09
CA LEU A 138 -6.16 -1.50 5.74
C LEU A 138 -7.54 -0.92 5.45
N LEU A 139 -8.48 -1.00 6.40
CA LEU A 139 -9.81 -0.42 6.25
C LEU A 139 -9.73 1.09 6.05
N ILE A 140 -8.89 1.79 6.84
CA ILE A 140 -8.67 3.23 6.69
C ILE A 140 -8.11 3.55 5.30
N GLN A 141 -7.12 2.79 4.84
CA GLN A 141 -6.52 3.00 3.52
C GLN A 141 -7.50 2.74 2.37
N ILE A 142 -8.31 1.68 2.44
CA ILE A 142 -9.33 1.37 1.43
C ILE A 142 -10.35 2.52 1.35
N VAL A 143 -10.79 3.06 2.49
CA VAL A 143 -11.70 4.20 2.54
C VAL A 143 -11.05 5.45 1.94
N ALA A 144 -9.78 5.73 2.26
CA ALA A 144 -9.03 6.84 1.68
C ALA A 144 -8.89 6.71 0.16
N SER A 145 -8.55 5.52 -0.35
CA SER A 145 -8.47 5.24 -1.78
C SER A 145 -9.82 5.40 -2.48
N ARG A 146 -10.93 5.01 -1.83
CA ARG A 146 -12.28 5.26 -2.35
C ARG A 146 -12.59 6.75 -2.49
N HIS A 147 -12.18 7.57 -1.52
CA HIS A 147 -12.36 9.02 -1.60
C HIS A 147 -11.56 9.62 -2.76
N LEU A 148 -10.30 9.20 -2.91
CA LEU A 148 -9.45 9.61 -4.04
C LEU A 148 -10.09 9.24 -5.38
N TRP A 149 -10.54 7.99 -5.52
CA TRP A 149 -11.21 7.50 -6.73
C TRP A 149 -12.45 8.33 -7.10
N ARG A 150 -13.29 8.63 -6.11
CA ARG A 150 -14.49 9.45 -6.34
C ARG A 150 -14.13 10.86 -6.81
N ASN A 151 -13.08 11.45 -6.25
CA ASN A 151 -12.63 12.78 -6.67
C ASN A 151 -12.10 12.76 -8.11
N LEU A 152 -11.37 11.71 -8.51
CA LEU A 152 -10.90 11.52 -9.88
C LEU A 152 -12.06 11.38 -10.88
N MET A 153 -13.00 10.47 -10.60
CA MET A 153 -14.15 10.24 -11.48
C MET A 153 -15.12 11.43 -11.54
N GLY A 154 -15.22 12.20 -10.46
CA GLY A 154 -16.00 13.44 -10.42
C GLY A 154 -15.44 14.54 -11.32
N LEU A 155 -14.14 14.52 -11.62
CA LEU A 155 -13.49 15.44 -12.56
C LEU A 155 -13.70 15.02 -14.02
N GLN A 156 -13.78 13.71 -14.29
CA GLN A 156 -14.03 13.17 -15.63
C GLN A 156 -15.49 13.34 -16.10
N GLY A 157 -16.42 13.70 -15.20
CA GLY A 157 -17.84 13.91 -15.52
C GLY A 157 -18.21 15.34 -15.92
N VAL A 158 -17.23 16.22 -16.14
CA VAL A 158 -17.42 17.61 -16.58
C VAL A 158 -16.78 17.78 -17.96
N GLU A 159 -17.46 17.25 -18.98
CA GLU A 159 -17.25 17.60 -20.39
C GLU A 159 -18.53 18.22 -20.96
#